data_AF-A0A7X5SBB1-F1
#
_entry.id   AF-A0A7X5SBB1-F1
#
_cell.length_a   1.000
_cell.length_b   1.000
_cell.length_c   1.000
_cell.angle_alpha   90.00
_cell.angle_beta   90.00
_cell.angle_gamma   90.00
#
_symmetry.space_group_name_H-M   'P 1'
#
loop_
_entity.id
_entity.type
_entity.pdbx_description
1 polymer ?
#
loop_
_entity_poly.entity_id
_entity_poly.type
_entity_poly.pdbx_seq_one_letter_code
_entity_poly.pdbx_strand_id
1 'polypeptide(L)'
;QRRGFVMMQRYGGSLISMGDPVGPPEVARALIWRFREEADHMGLRPVFYQVGEKYWQTYLDMGLTLVKLGEEAIVPLEGFTLEGRDRADLRQAWNRGKRGGLTFRMLQPEQVDAVLPRLSEVSEQWLEEKSGEEKGFSLGSF
;
A
#
# COMPACT_ATOMS: atom_id res chain seq x y z
N GLN A 1 18.34 14.44 14.33
CA GLN A 1 17.97 13.95 12.98
C GLN A 1 16.51 13.49 13.01
N ARG A 2 15.69 13.94 12.04
CA ARG A 2 14.26 13.56 11.89
C ARG A 2 14.15 12.05 11.72
N ARG A 3 13.53 11.34 12.66
CA ARG A 3 13.43 9.85 12.62
C ARG A 3 12.00 9.35 12.39
N GLY A 4 11.22 10.03 11.56
CA GLY A 4 9.93 9.52 11.12
C GLY A 4 9.07 10.55 10.40
N PHE A 5 8.01 10.09 9.75
CA PHE A 5 7.04 10.93 9.05
C PHE A 5 5.66 10.27 8.99
N VAL A 6 4.65 11.10 8.70
CA VAL A 6 3.29 10.65 8.39
C VAL A 6 2.99 11.04 6.95
N MET A 7 2.60 10.07 6.12
CA MET A 7 2.05 10.36 4.79
C MET A 7 0.60 10.76 4.98
N MET A 8 0.19 11.90 4.41
CA MET A 8 -1.14 12.43 4.66
C MET A 8 -1.71 13.20 3.48
N GLN A 9 -3.04 13.27 3.44
CA GLN A 9 -3.80 14.09 2.52
C GLN A 9 -4.94 14.79 3.26
N ARG A 10 -5.29 16.00 2.80
CA ARG A 10 -6.52 16.69 3.21
C ARG A 10 -7.59 16.42 2.18
N TYR A 11 -8.78 16.01 2.63
CA TYR A 11 -9.92 15.83 1.75
C TYR A 11 -11.22 16.11 2.51
N GLY A 12 -12.05 17.01 1.96
CA GLY A 12 -13.23 17.53 2.66
C GLY A 12 -12.86 18.09 4.03
N GLY A 13 -13.64 17.71 5.07
CA GLY A 13 -13.39 18.09 6.46
C GLY A 13 -12.48 17.12 7.24
N SER A 14 -11.53 16.46 6.58
CA SER A 14 -10.69 15.43 7.20
C SER A 14 -9.21 15.57 6.81
N LEU A 15 -8.33 15.28 7.78
CA LEU A 15 -6.91 15.04 7.58
C LEU A 15 -6.69 13.53 7.68
N ILE A 16 -6.22 12.91 6.60
CA ILE A 16 -6.20 11.46 6.43
C ILE A 16 -4.75 10.99 6.34
N SER A 17 -4.30 10.12 7.24
CA SER A 17 -3.00 9.44 7.13
C SER A 17 -3.11 8.19 6.26
N MET A 18 -2.06 7.88 5.51
CA MET A 18 -1.90 6.60 4.83
C MET A 18 -1.07 5.66 5.70
N GLY A 19 -1.75 4.70 6.33
CA GLY A 19 -1.16 3.75 7.26
C GLY A 19 -0.71 4.36 8.58
N ASP A 20 0.07 3.54 9.30
CA ASP A 20 0.80 3.96 10.49
C ASP A 20 1.94 4.93 10.13
N PRO A 21 2.35 5.84 11.03
CA PRO A 21 3.56 6.64 10.82
C PRO A 21 4.80 5.77 10.60
N VAL A 22 5.64 6.19 9.65
CA VAL A 22 6.88 5.52 9.32
C VAL A 22 7.98 6.01 10.26
N GLY A 23 8.61 5.09 10.99
CA GLY A 23 9.71 5.38 11.91
C GLY A 23 9.82 4.37 13.05
N PRO A 24 10.79 4.54 13.96
CA PRO A 24 10.90 3.75 15.18
C PRO A 24 9.61 3.82 16.03
N PRO A 25 9.26 2.77 16.79
CA PRO A 25 7.99 2.71 17.52
C PRO A 25 7.69 3.92 18.41
N GLU A 26 8.69 4.43 19.13
CA GLU A 26 8.57 5.59 20.00
C GLU A 26 8.29 6.88 19.21
N VAL A 27 8.91 7.02 18.03
CA VAL A 27 8.69 8.17 17.15
C VAL A 27 7.31 8.06 16.49
N ALA A 28 6.92 6.87 16.05
CA ALA A 28 5.62 6.63 15.43
C ALA A 28 4.48 6.98 16.40
N ARG A 29 4.54 6.52 17.66
CA ARG A 29 3.54 6.90 18.69
C ARG A 29 3.46 8.40 18.90
N ALA A 30 4.60 9.09 18.99
CA ALA A 30 4.61 10.54 19.11
C ALA A 30 4.00 11.24 17.87
N LEU A 31 4.26 10.71 16.67
CA LEU A 31 3.68 11.22 15.43
C LEU A 31 2.18 11.00 15.33
N ILE A 32 1.65 9.90 15.88
CA ILE A 32 0.20 9.66 15.96
C ILE A 32 -0.49 10.79 16.75
N TRP A 33 0.03 11.14 17.93
CA TRP A 33 -0.50 12.24 18.74
C TRP A 33 -0.37 13.59 18.03
N ARG A 34 0.80 13.89 17.47
CA ARG A 34 1.01 15.13 16.71
C ARG A 34 0.09 15.24 15.51
N PHE A 35 -0.18 14.15 14.81
CA PHE A 35 -1.11 14.16 13.68
C PHE A 35 -2.52 14.57 14.11
N ARG A 36 -2.99 14.09 15.27
CA ARG A 36 -4.26 14.52 15.86
C ARG A 36 -4.25 16.01 16.22
N GLU A 37 -3.21 16.47 16.91
CA GLU A 37 -3.05 17.89 17.26
C GLU A 37 -3.06 18.79 16.01
N GLU A 38 -2.39 18.36 14.94
CA GLU A 38 -2.38 19.07 13.66
C GLU A 38 -3.76 19.08 12.99
N ALA A 39 -4.51 17.97 13.04
CA ALA A 39 -5.87 17.93 12.54
C ALA A 39 -6.78 18.90 13.33
N ASP A 40 -6.66 18.91 14.66
CA ASP A 40 -7.40 19.81 15.55
C ASP A 40 -7.07 21.28 15.27
N HIS A 41 -5.79 21.63 15.12
CA HIS A 41 -5.34 22.98 14.75
C HIS A 41 -5.91 23.44 13.40
N MET A 42 -6.14 22.52 12.47
CA MET A 42 -6.71 22.80 11.15
C MET A 42 -8.24 22.79 11.15
N GLY A 43 -8.90 22.43 12.27
CA GLY A 43 -10.34 22.22 12.32
C GLY A 43 -10.81 21.03 11.48
N LEU A 44 -9.96 20.02 11.28
CA LEU A 44 -10.21 18.83 10.49
C LEU A 44 -10.35 17.61 11.40
N ARG A 45 -11.13 16.61 10.94
CA ARG A 45 -11.21 15.32 11.64
C ARG A 45 -9.97 14.48 11.33
N PRO A 46 -9.23 13.96 12.32
CA PRO A 46 -8.15 13.02 12.08
C PRO A 46 -8.70 11.67 11.65
N VAL A 47 -8.18 11.11 10.56
CA VAL A 47 -8.49 9.78 10.07
C VAL A 47 -7.19 9.04 9.80
N PHE A 48 -7.09 7.79 10.26
CA PHE A 48 -5.96 6.92 9.96
C PHE A 48 -6.44 5.75 9.09
N TYR A 49 -6.05 5.74 7.82
CA TYR A 49 -6.52 4.77 6.84
C TYR A 49 -5.55 3.59 6.71
N GLN A 50 -6.03 2.35 6.76
CA GLN A 50 -5.21 1.12 6.64
C GLN A 50 -4.05 1.05 7.64
N VAL A 51 -4.31 1.36 8.91
CA VAL A 51 -3.35 1.15 10.00
C VAL A 51 -3.18 -0.34 10.32
N GLY A 52 -1.99 -0.71 10.79
CA GLY A 52 -1.74 -2.05 11.31
C GLY A 52 -2.19 -2.21 12.76
N GLU A 53 -2.04 -3.42 13.29
CA GLU A 53 -2.39 -3.73 14.69
C GLU A 53 -1.42 -3.09 15.69
N LYS A 54 -0.22 -2.69 15.26
CA LYS A 54 0.86 -2.30 16.17
C LYS A 54 0.53 -1.16 17.13
N TYR A 55 -0.30 -0.21 16.70
CA TYR A 55 -0.62 1.01 17.46
C TYR A 55 -2.11 1.15 17.79
N TRP A 56 -2.90 0.07 17.70
CA TRP A 56 -4.36 0.11 17.92
C TRP A 56 -4.75 0.75 19.26
N GLN A 57 -3.99 0.48 20.33
CA GLN A 57 -4.21 1.08 21.65
C GLN A 57 -4.02 2.59 21.63
N THR A 58 -2.98 3.09 20.93
CA THR A 58 -2.71 4.53 20.82
C THR A 58 -3.85 5.27 20.11
N TYR A 59 -4.49 4.64 19.12
CA TYR A 59 -5.67 5.21 18.48
C TYR A 59 -6.88 5.29 19.44
N LEU A 60 -7.11 4.26 20.25
CA LEU A 60 -8.17 4.28 21.25
C LEU A 60 -7.93 5.30 22.36
N ASP A 61 -6.68 5.45 22.83
CA ASP A 61 -6.30 6.42 23.86
C ASP A 61 -6.58 7.87 23.41
N MET A 62 -6.58 8.13 22.10
CA MET A 62 -6.96 9.42 21.51
C MET A 62 -8.47 9.62 21.37
N GLY A 63 -9.28 8.63 21.72
CA GLY A 63 -10.74 8.64 21.53
C GLY A 63 -11.19 8.32 20.11
N LEU A 64 -10.33 7.71 19.29
CA LEU A 64 -10.73 7.24 17.95
C LEU A 64 -11.41 5.87 18.04
N THR A 65 -12.31 5.61 17.10
CA THR A 65 -12.93 4.30 16.92
C THR A 65 -12.21 3.53 15.82
N LEU A 66 -11.95 2.25 16.06
CA LEU A 66 -11.38 1.35 15.07
C LEU A 66 -12.51 0.66 14.28
N VAL A 67 -12.37 0.65 12.95
CA VAL A 67 -13.27 -0.09 12.05
C VAL A 67 -12.43 -1.05 11.22
N LYS A 68 -12.74 -2.35 11.26
CA LYS A 68 -12.06 -3.36 10.43
C LYS A 68 -12.37 -3.08 8.96
N LEU A 69 -11.36 -2.65 8.21
CA LEU A 69 -11.48 -2.34 6.78
C LEU A 69 -11.33 -3.59 5.91
N GLY A 70 -10.43 -4.51 6.29
CA GLY A 70 -10.09 -5.69 5.52
C GLY A 70 -8.94 -6.47 6.14
N GLU A 71 -8.34 -7.34 5.35
CA GLU A 71 -7.21 -8.18 5.72
C GLU A 71 -6.13 -8.09 4.63
N GLU A 72 -4.86 -8.20 5.02
CA GLU A 72 -3.73 -8.27 4.10
C GLU A 72 -3.28 -9.73 3.94
N ALA A 73 -3.10 -10.17 2.69
CA ALA A 73 -2.59 -11.51 2.39
C ALA A 73 -1.06 -11.52 2.50
N ILE A 74 -0.53 -11.93 3.65
CA ILE A 74 0.92 -12.05 3.88
C ILE A 74 1.37 -13.48 3.55
N VAL A 75 2.34 -13.62 2.64
CA VAL A 75 2.90 -14.92 2.24
C VAL A 75 4.32 -15.07 2.81
N PRO A 76 4.53 -15.95 3.81
CA PRO A 76 5.87 -16.27 4.27
C PRO A 76 6.68 -16.91 3.14
N LEU A 77 7.83 -16.30 2.81
CA LEU A 77 8.71 -16.80 1.76
C LEU A 77 9.61 -17.94 2.25
N GLU A 78 9.89 -17.99 3.55
CA GLU A 78 10.62 -19.10 4.15
C GLU A 78 9.82 -20.39 4.00
N GLY A 79 10.42 -21.42 3.40
CA GLY A 79 9.75 -22.67 3.07
C GLY A 79 8.74 -22.57 1.93
N PHE A 80 8.61 -21.42 1.26
CA PHE A 80 7.72 -21.30 0.12
C PHE A 80 8.26 -22.10 -1.08
N THR A 81 7.50 -23.12 -1.50
CA THR A 81 7.77 -23.88 -2.73
C THR A 81 6.52 -23.98 -3.60
N LEU A 82 6.70 -24.13 -4.92
CA LEU A 82 5.62 -24.49 -5.83
C LEU A 82 5.43 -26.01 -5.92
N GLU A 83 6.26 -26.80 -5.25
CA GLU A 83 6.16 -28.25 -5.20
C GLU A 83 5.02 -28.72 -4.28
N GLY A 84 4.70 -30.01 -4.32
CA GLY A 84 3.63 -30.59 -3.50
C GLY A 84 2.22 -30.40 -4.06
N ARG A 85 1.22 -30.91 -3.33
CA ARG A 85 -0.18 -30.91 -3.75
C ARG A 85 -0.87 -29.58 -3.50
N ASP A 86 -0.56 -28.93 -2.37
CA ASP A 86 -1.26 -27.75 -1.88
C ASP A 86 -1.15 -26.53 -2.81
N ARG A 87 -0.10 -26.50 -3.64
CA ARG A 87 0.18 -25.42 -4.61
C ARG A 87 0.21 -25.90 -6.04
N ALA A 88 -0.44 -27.04 -6.32
CA ALA A 88 -0.51 -27.61 -7.65
C ALA A 88 -1.10 -26.63 -8.67
N ASP A 89 -2.11 -25.84 -8.28
CA ASP A 89 -2.76 -24.86 -9.17
C ASP A 89 -1.79 -23.74 -9.58
N LEU A 90 -1.02 -23.20 -8.63
CA LEU A 90 0.01 -22.19 -8.90
C LEU A 90 1.10 -22.75 -9.83
N ARG A 91 1.57 -23.97 -9.57
CA ARG A 91 2.56 -24.66 -10.41
C ARG A 91 2.04 -24.90 -11.83
N GLN A 92 0.77 -25.29 -11.97
CA GLN A 92 0.13 -25.49 -13.27
C GLN A 92 -0.02 -24.17 -14.04
N ALA A 93 -0.43 -23.10 -13.38
CA ALA A 93 -0.51 -21.76 -13.98
C ALA A 93 0.85 -21.28 -14.48
N TRP A 94 1.89 -21.43 -13.66
CA TRP A 94 3.28 -21.13 -14.04
C TRP A 94 3.74 -21.91 -15.28
N ASN A 95 3.53 -23.23 -15.29
CA ASN A 95 3.91 -24.08 -16.42
C ASN A 95 3.10 -23.78 -17.69
N ARG A 96 1.83 -23.38 -17.54
CA ARG A 96 0.99 -22.94 -18.66
C ARG A 96 1.53 -21.64 -19.26
N GLY A 97 1.86 -20.64 -18.43
CA GLY A 97 2.46 -19.39 -18.88
C GLY A 97 3.77 -19.60 -19.63
N LYS A 98 4.66 -20.44 -19.10
CA LYS A 98 5.90 -20.82 -19.79
C LYS A 98 5.67 -21.47 -21.15
N ARG A 99 4.75 -22.45 -21.23
CA ARG A 99 4.39 -23.08 -22.52
C ARG A 99 3.77 -22.09 -23.50
N GLY A 100 3.10 -21.05 -23.00
CA GLY A 100 2.58 -19.93 -23.80
C GLY A 100 3.63 -18.88 -24.18
N GLY A 101 4.91 -19.06 -23.85
CA GLY A 101 5.99 -18.14 -24.20
C GLY A 101 6.14 -16.93 -23.28
N LEU A 102 5.45 -16.89 -22.13
CA LEU A 102 5.61 -15.80 -21.17
C LEU A 102 7.00 -15.87 -20.50
N THR A 103 7.64 -14.71 -20.40
CA THR A 103 8.92 -14.54 -19.69
C THR A 103 8.78 -13.45 -18.63
N PHE A 104 9.64 -13.50 -17.62
CA PHE A 104 9.65 -12.54 -16.51
C PHE A 104 11.05 -11.93 -16.37
N ARG A 105 11.10 -10.63 -16.11
CA ARG A 105 12.33 -9.90 -15.82
C ARG A 105 12.05 -8.83 -14.77
N MET A 106 12.95 -8.71 -13.80
CA MET A 106 12.97 -7.61 -12.85
C MET A 106 13.94 -6.53 -13.36
N LEU A 107 13.45 -5.30 -13.46
CA LEU A 107 14.23 -4.15 -13.92
C LEU A 107 14.81 -3.40 -12.73
N GLN A 108 16.03 -2.90 -12.88
CA GLN A 108 16.60 -1.90 -11.97
C GLN A 108 16.07 -0.50 -12.35
N PRO A 109 16.05 0.46 -11.40
CA PRO A 109 15.53 1.81 -11.67
C PRO A 109 16.12 2.46 -12.93
N GLU A 110 17.41 2.27 -13.18
CA GLU A 110 18.13 2.87 -14.31
C GLU A 110 17.73 2.28 -15.67
N GLN A 111 17.01 1.15 -15.67
CA GLN A 111 16.53 0.46 -16.87
C GLN A 111 15.07 0.83 -17.21
N VAL A 112 14.37 1.52 -16.31
CA VAL A 112 12.93 1.80 -16.44
C VAL A 112 12.66 2.81 -17.56
N ASP A 113 13.48 3.86 -17.67
CA ASP A 113 13.29 4.93 -18.67
C ASP A 113 13.20 4.37 -20.11
N ALA A 114 14.00 3.35 -20.42
CA ALA A 114 14.03 2.74 -21.74
C ALA A 114 12.76 1.95 -22.09
N VAL A 115 12.00 1.49 -21.09
CA VAL A 115 10.76 0.71 -21.29
C VAL A 115 9.51 1.50 -20.96
N LEU A 116 9.65 2.70 -20.36
CA LEU A 116 8.54 3.51 -19.88
C LEU A 116 7.49 3.81 -20.97
N PRO A 117 7.85 4.15 -22.23
CA PRO A 117 6.85 4.34 -23.29
C PRO A 117 5.97 3.11 -23.51
N ARG A 118 6.57 1.92 -23.47
CA ARG A 118 5.83 0.66 -23.63
C ARG A 118 4.96 0.34 -22.42
N LEU A 119 5.38 0.72 -21.22
CA LEU A 119 4.54 0.59 -20.02
C LEU A 119 3.33 1.54 -20.08
N SER A 120 3.49 2.74 -20.64
CA SER A 120 2.38 3.70 -20.87
C SER A 120 1.30 3.10 -21.74
N GLU A 121 1.69 2.55 -22.90
CA GLU A 121 0.76 1.91 -23.84
C GLU A 121 -0.06 0.80 -23.18
N VAL A 122 0.58 -0.01 -22.32
CA VAL A 122 -0.10 -1.08 -21.57
C VAL A 122 -1.04 -0.51 -20.51
N SER A 123 -0.63 0.55 -19.82
CA SER A 123 -1.46 1.24 -18.81
C SER A 123 -2.72 1.84 -19.43
N GLU A 124 -2.55 2.57 -20.53
CA GLU A 124 -3.64 3.20 -21.29
C GLU A 124 -4.64 2.17 -21.81
N GLN A 125 -4.15 1.09 -22.45
CA GLN A 125 -5.01 0.00 -22.93
C GLN A 125 -5.81 -0.61 -21.78
N TRP A 126 -5.20 -0.82 -20.61
CA TRP A 126 -5.88 -1.40 -19.46
C TRP A 126 -6.97 -0.47 -18.90
N LEU A 127 -6.72 0.84 -18.84
CA LEU A 127 -7.69 1.84 -18.38
C LEU A 127 -8.89 1.93 -19.32
N GLU A 128 -8.65 1.91 -20.63
CA GLU A 128 -9.70 1.89 -21.65
C GLU A 128 -10.59 0.63 -21.50
N GLU A 129 -9.98 -0.54 -21.38
CA GLU A 129 -10.70 -1.81 -21.20
C GLU A 129 -11.53 -1.87 -19.91
N LYS A 130 -11.07 -1.21 -18.84
CA LYS A 130 -11.75 -1.18 -17.54
C LYS A 130 -12.70 0.00 -17.38
N SER A 131 -12.77 0.91 -18.35
CA SER A 131 -13.55 2.16 -18.28
C SER A 131 -13.32 2.89 -16.95
N GLY A 132 -12.07 2.90 -16.48
CA GLY A 132 -11.69 3.43 -15.18
C GLY A 132 -10.84 4.68 -15.32
N GLU A 133 -10.93 5.56 -14.32
CA GLU A 133 -9.96 6.63 -14.12
C GLU A 133 -8.86 6.16 -13.17
N GLU A 134 -7.69 6.78 -13.27
CA GLU A 134 -6.63 6.55 -12.31
C GLU A 134 -7.06 6.88 -10.89
N LYS A 135 -6.52 6.11 -9.95
CA LYS A 135 -6.75 6.31 -8.52
C LYS A 135 -5.51 6.96 -7.91
N GLY A 136 -5.68 7.57 -6.75
CA GLY A 136 -4.59 8.20 -6.00
C GLY A 136 -4.61 7.83 -4.51
N PHE A 137 -3.78 8.53 -3.76
CA PHE A 137 -3.59 8.38 -2.31
C PHE A 137 -2.99 7.02 -1.92
N SER A 138 -3.81 5.97 -1.91
CA SER A 138 -3.40 4.60 -1.51
C SER A 138 -3.00 3.70 -2.67
N LEU A 139 -3.17 4.19 -3.90
CA LEU A 139 -2.78 3.52 -5.12
C LEU A 139 -1.90 4.48 -5.93
N GLY A 140 -0.82 3.95 -6.50
CA GLY A 140 -0.03 4.69 -7.48
C GLY A 140 -0.77 4.81 -8.81
N SER A 141 -0.36 5.79 -9.59
CA SER A 141 -0.82 6.06 -10.96
C SER A 141 0.36 6.06 -11.93
N PHE A 142 0.09 6.01 -13.23
CA PHE A 142 1.13 6.08 -14.26
C PHE A 142 1.55 7.54 -14.53
#